data_AF-A0A952QZ51-F1
#
_entry.id   AF-A0A952QZ51-F1
#
_cell.length_a   1.000
_cell.length_b   1.000
_cell.length_c   1.000
_cell.angle_alpha   90.00
_cell.angle_beta   90.00
_cell.angle_gamma   90.00
#
_symmetry.space_group_name_H-M   'P 1'
#
loop_
_entity.id
_entity.type
_entity.pdbx_description
1 polymer ?
#
loop_
_entity_poly.entity_id
_entity_poly.type
_entity_poly.pdbx_seq_one_letter_code
_entity_poly.pdbx_strand_id
1 'polypeptide(L)'
;MSWPPRGRNVRVFAGTVSTETNTFVPLPTRLEDFTVVRRAEYEATGFQEEPGLEEIRRLTLERGWEFVFGLQAFAQPSGVVTRAAYEGLRDELLERLREELPVDMVFLPLHGAMVAEGCDNCEVDLVTRVREVVGPAVPIGVSFDLHCHFSDAMLELADVLVAYKEYPHTDLAERGADLFRLISKAAAGEVTPTMALFDCRMIGIYPTTTQPMRAFVDAMTAAEARGEVLSLSLAHGFPWGDVPDMGCKMLAVTDGDMAAAERAAREWGLRFHALRREVTLDPLTLDAALDKALAAHQGPVVVADQADNPGGGAPGDSTYALAALLERGTTDAALGMIYDPEVVAQAGAAGVGARIRVRLGGKLGATSGPTLEVEAEVRNVNPDLVQNWPQEAGPLWVPCGAAAALRMGGVDVVVSDRRGQVFSPDVFTGMGIDVLAKRLIVVKSTQHFYGAFAPIASEIIYMGGPGAIAPRMTDIPLERADLHKYPWVEDPFA
;
A
#
# COMPACT_ATOMS: atom_id res chain seq x y z
N MET A 1 -27.24 11.06 -25.64
CA MET A 1 -28.27 10.01 -25.46
C MET A 1 -28.99 10.30 -24.14
N SER A 2 -30.23 9.86 -23.92
CA SER A 2 -30.86 10.04 -22.60
C SER A 2 -30.18 9.11 -21.58
N TRP A 3 -29.66 9.67 -20.49
CA TRP A 3 -29.12 8.92 -19.34
C TRP A 3 -30.14 8.92 -18.20
N PRO A 4 -30.37 7.78 -17.51
CA PRO A 4 -29.86 6.45 -17.82
C PRO A 4 -30.44 5.88 -19.13
N PRO A 5 -29.84 4.82 -19.71
CA PRO A 5 -30.34 4.16 -20.92
C PRO A 5 -31.82 3.79 -20.77
N ARG A 6 -32.68 4.22 -21.71
CA ARG A 6 -34.11 3.88 -21.66
C ARG A 6 -34.31 2.39 -21.92
N GLY A 7 -35.04 1.72 -21.04
CA GLY A 7 -35.53 0.35 -21.26
C GLY A 7 -34.58 -0.77 -20.83
N ARG A 8 -33.46 -0.47 -20.15
CA ARG A 8 -32.62 -1.47 -19.47
C ARG A 8 -31.98 -0.89 -18.21
N ASN A 9 -31.54 -1.74 -17.28
CA ASN A 9 -30.81 -1.28 -16.10
C ASN A 9 -29.42 -0.78 -16.49
N VAL A 10 -28.87 0.15 -15.70
CA VAL A 10 -27.46 0.56 -15.79
C VAL A 10 -26.61 -0.56 -15.22
N ARG A 11 -25.58 -0.99 -15.94
CA ARG A 11 -24.69 -2.09 -15.57
C ARG A 11 -23.28 -1.55 -15.32
N VAL A 12 -22.77 -1.78 -14.13
CA VAL A 12 -21.45 -1.32 -13.68
C VAL A 12 -20.54 -2.51 -13.52
N PHE A 13 -19.49 -2.59 -14.34
CA PHE A 13 -18.46 -3.60 -14.17
C PHE A 13 -17.35 -3.09 -13.26
N ALA A 14 -16.89 -3.92 -12.32
CA ALA A 14 -15.72 -3.59 -11.53
C ALA A 14 -14.87 -4.82 -11.19
N GLY A 15 -13.56 -4.61 -11.12
CA GLY A 15 -12.61 -5.66 -10.75
C GLY A 15 -11.20 -5.10 -10.54
N THR A 16 -10.35 -5.89 -9.89
CA THR A 16 -9.00 -5.49 -9.51
C THR A 16 -8.00 -6.64 -9.63
N VAL A 17 -6.80 -6.29 -10.07
CA VAL A 17 -5.59 -7.11 -9.95
C VAL A 17 -4.54 -6.17 -9.37
N SER A 18 -4.11 -6.43 -8.14
CA SER A 18 -3.40 -5.44 -7.33
C SER A 18 -2.22 -6.06 -6.58
N THR A 19 -1.07 -5.44 -6.74
CA THR A 19 0.13 -5.63 -5.91
C THR A 19 1.09 -4.46 -6.17
N GLU A 20 2.04 -4.26 -5.27
CA GLU A 20 3.14 -3.31 -5.42
C GLU A 20 4.42 -4.09 -5.68
N THR A 21 5.22 -3.70 -6.67
CA THR A 21 6.39 -4.45 -7.07
C THR A 21 7.69 -3.74 -6.73
N ASN A 22 8.47 -4.36 -5.85
CA ASN A 22 9.85 -3.98 -5.58
C ASN A 22 10.80 -4.70 -6.56
N THR A 23 11.31 -3.97 -7.55
CA THR A 23 12.16 -4.54 -8.61
C THR A 23 13.54 -4.98 -8.12
N PHE A 24 13.91 -4.66 -6.88
CA PHE A 24 15.20 -5.00 -6.28
C PHE A 24 15.14 -6.26 -5.40
N VAL A 25 13.94 -6.77 -5.10
CA VAL A 25 13.77 -7.94 -4.23
C VAL A 25 13.71 -9.23 -5.07
N PRO A 26 14.57 -10.23 -4.82
CA PRO A 26 14.62 -11.48 -5.59
C PRO A 26 13.56 -12.51 -5.16
N LEU A 27 12.39 -12.05 -4.71
CA LEU A 27 11.24 -12.87 -4.31
C LEU A 27 10.10 -12.64 -5.31
N PRO A 28 10.06 -13.36 -6.45
CA PRO A 28 9.06 -13.12 -7.49
C PRO A 28 7.65 -13.39 -6.97
N THR A 29 6.69 -12.57 -7.39
CA THR A 29 5.28 -12.76 -7.06
C THR A 29 4.65 -13.74 -8.06
N ARG A 30 4.15 -14.86 -7.58
CA ARG A 30 3.51 -15.92 -8.36
C ARG A 30 2.01 -15.92 -8.15
N LEU A 31 1.31 -16.70 -8.97
CA LEU A 31 -0.15 -16.84 -8.85
C LEU A 31 -0.58 -17.36 -7.46
N GLU A 32 0.23 -18.24 -6.85
CA GLU A 32 0.00 -18.75 -5.49
C GLU A 32 0.10 -17.69 -4.38
N ASP A 33 0.71 -16.54 -4.65
CA ASP A 33 0.82 -15.42 -3.71
C ASP A 33 -0.40 -14.49 -3.76
N PHE A 34 -1.25 -14.61 -4.78
CA PHE A 34 -2.49 -13.84 -4.89
C PHE A 34 -3.61 -14.53 -4.13
N THR A 35 -4.29 -13.77 -3.27
CA THR A 35 -5.64 -14.12 -2.83
C THR A 35 -6.60 -13.71 -3.93
N VAL A 36 -7.23 -14.71 -4.57
CA VAL A 36 -8.07 -14.52 -5.76
C VAL A 36 -9.52 -14.84 -5.43
N VAL A 37 -10.37 -13.83 -5.49
CA VAL A 37 -11.81 -13.91 -5.23
C VAL A 37 -12.54 -13.82 -6.56
N ARG A 38 -13.22 -14.91 -6.91
CA ARG A 38 -14.02 -15.01 -8.13
C ARG A 38 -15.49 -14.77 -7.82
N ARG A 39 -16.31 -14.48 -8.84
CA ARG A 39 -17.74 -14.21 -8.71
C ARG A 39 -18.50 -15.23 -7.83
N ALA A 40 -18.30 -16.52 -8.05
CA ALA A 40 -19.01 -17.54 -7.29
C ALA A 40 -18.71 -17.48 -5.78
N GLU A 41 -17.44 -17.20 -5.43
CA GLU A 41 -17.03 -16.99 -4.06
C GLU A 41 -17.57 -15.66 -3.52
N TYR A 42 -17.42 -14.59 -4.30
CA TYR A 42 -17.93 -13.26 -3.97
C TYR A 42 -19.44 -13.27 -3.65
N GLU A 43 -20.25 -13.94 -4.48
CA GLU A 43 -21.69 -14.08 -4.28
C GLU A 43 -22.04 -14.94 -3.06
N ALA A 44 -21.16 -15.88 -2.67
CA ALA A 44 -21.38 -16.77 -1.54
C ALA A 44 -20.96 -16.17 -0.20
N THR A 45 -19.84 -15.43 -0.16
CA THR A 45 -19.20 -14.96 1.06
C THR A 45 -19.39 -13.46 1.29
N GLY A 46 -19.67 -12.69 0.23
CA GLY A 46 -19.63 -11.22 0.27
C GLY A 46 -18.25 -10.67 0.61
N PHE A 47 -17.19 -11.43 0.36
CA PHE A 47 -15.82 -11.15 0.80
C PHE A 47 -15.27 -9.79 0.33
N GLN A 48 -14.46 -9.16 1.19
CA GLN A 48 -14.05 -7.76 1.14
C GLN A 48 -12.55 -7.64 1.43
N GLU A 49 -11.68 -7.46 0.42
CA GLU A 49 -10.28 -7.00 0.69
C GLU A 49 -10.00 -5.62 0.11
N GLU A 50 -10.80 -5.14 -0.84
CA GLU A 50 -10.60 -3.85 -1.47
C GLU A 50 -11.77 -2.92 -1.10
N PRO A 51 -11.60 -2.02 -0.10
CA PRO A 51 -12.68 -1.13 0.35
C PRO A 51 -13.21 -0.19 -0.74
N GLY A 52 -12.38 0.23 -1.70
CA GLY A 52 -12.81 1.07 -2.81
C GLY A 52 -13.85 0.36 -3.71
N LEU A 53 -13.61 -0.91 -4.04
CA LEU A 53 -14.46 -1.77 -4.84
C LEU A 53 -15.79 -2.04 -4.15
N GLU A 54 -15.75 -2.27 -2.83
CA GLU A 54 -16.97 -2.46 -2.05
C GLU A 54 -17.80 -1.18 -1.98
N GLU A 55 -17.15 -0.02 -1.84
CA GLU A 55 -17.85 1.27 -1.87
C GLU A 55 -18.50 1.53 -3.25
N ILE A 56 -17.79 1.23 -4.34
CA ILE A 56 -18.33 1.30 -5.71
C ILE A 56 -19.56 0.39 -5.85
N ARG A 57 -19.51 -0.83 -5.32
CA ARG A 57 -20.67 -1.72 -5.32
C ARG A 57 -21.82 -1.13 -4.51
N ARG A 58 -21.57 -0.69 -3.27
CA ARG A 58 -22.60 -0.14 -2.38
C ARG A 58 -23.34 0.99 -3.08
N LEU A 59 -22.60 1.95 -3.64
CA LEU A 59 -23.15 3.09 -4.36
C LEU A 59 -23.86 2.70 -5.67
N THR A 60 -23.40 1.66 -6.35
CA THR A 60 -24.09 1.08 -7.53
C THR A 60 -25.47 0.57 -7.12
N LEU A 61 -25.54 -0.26 -6.07
CA LEU A 61 -26.79 -0.87 -5.61
C LEU A 61 -27.78 0.17 -5.05
N GLU A 62 -27.28 1.22 -4.37
CA GLU A 62 -28.11 2.32 -3.86
C GLU A 62 -28.82 3.10 -4.97
N ARG A 63 -28.26 3.14 -6.18
CA ARG A 63 -28.90 3.73 -7.36
C ARG A 63 -29.84 2.78 -8.09
N GLY A 64 -30.01 1.56 -7.59
CA GLY A 64 -30.79 0.50 -8.25
C GLY A 64 -30.11 -0.06 -9.51
N TRP A 65 -28.81 0.22 -9.69
CA TRP A 65 -28.03 -0.28 -10.82
C TRP A 65 -27.55 -1.72 -10.57
N GLU A 66 -27.19 -2.40 -11.65
CA GLU A 66 -26.64 -3.75 -11.60
C GLU A 66 -25.12 -3.67 -11.40
N PHE A 67 -24.62 -4.28 -10.33
CA PHE A 67 -23.19 -4.45 -10.11
C PHE A 67 -22.71 -5.78 -10.69
N VAL A 68 -21.75 -5.70 -11.60
CA VAL A 68 -21.13 -6.83 -12.27
C VAL A 68 -19.71 -7.01 -11.72
N PHE A 69 -19.54 -7.98 -10.84
CA PHE A 69 -18.25 -8.34 -10.29
C PHE A 69 -17.41 -9.12 -11.30
N GLY A 70 -16.24 -8.58 -11.64
CA GLY A 70 -15.24 -9.22 -12.49
C GLY A 70 -14.42 -10.25 -11.72
N LEU A 71 -13.36 -9.75 -11.08
CA LEU A 71 -12.38 -10.50 -10.30
C LEU A 71 -11.78 -9.55 -9.25
N GLN A 72 -11.38 -10.08 -8.09
CA GLN A 72 -10.46 -9.40 -7.19
C GLN A 72 -9.26 -10.31 -6.96
N ALA A 73 -8.06 -9.80 -7.22
CA ALA A 73 -6.82 -10.49 -6.93
C ALA A 73 -5.85 -9.54 -6.25
N PHE A 74 -5.44 -9.87 -5.03
CA PHE A 74 -4.44 -9.11 -4.28
C PHE A 74 -3.28 -10.00 -3.84
N ALA A 75 -2.06 -9.53 -4.07
CA ALA A 75 -0.86 -10.12 -3.47
C ALA A 75 -0.16 -9.08 -2.60
N GLN A 76 0.26 -9.51 -1.42
CA GLN A 76 1.13 -8.69 -0.56
C GLN A 76 2.38 -8.28 -1.37
N PRO A 77 2.77 -6.99 -1.36
CA PRO A 77 3.93 -6.49 -2.10
C PRO A 77 5.17 -7.39 -1.99
N SER A 78 5.88 -7.59 -3.10
CA SER A 78 7.07 -8.43 -3.21
C SER A 78 7.87 -8.07 -4.47
N GLY A 79 8.73 -8.96 -4.95
CA GLY A 79 9.46 -8.82 -6.21
C GLY A 79 8.58 -8.95 -7.46
N VAL A 80 9.24 -8.86 -8.63
CA VAL A 80 8.61 -8.86 -9.96
C VAL A 80 7.56 -9.97 -10.11
N VAL A 81 6.38 -9.59 -10.59
CA VAL A 81 5.29 -10.53 -10.86
C VAL A 81 5.67 -11.42 -12.04
N THR A 82 5.54 -12.73 -11.88
CA THR A 82 5.78 -13.67 -12.99
C THR A 82 4.81 -13.38 -14.13
N ARG A 83 5.28 -13.50 -15.38
CA ARG A 83 4.42 -13.25 -16.55
C ARG A 83 3.14 -14.05 -16.50
N ALA A 84 3.24 -15.33 -16.15
CA ALA A 84 2.11 -16.25 -16.10
C ALA A 84 1.04 -15.82 -15.07
N ALA A 85 1.45 -15.28 -13.92
CA ALA A 85 0.51 -14.79 -12.91
C ALA A 85 -0.23 -13.54 -13.41
N TYR A 86 0.51 -12.55 -13.90
CA TYR A 86 -0.07 -11.31 -14.40
C TYR A 86 -0.99 -11.55 -15.60
N GLU A 87 -0.48 -12.19 -16.66
CA GLU A 87 -1.26 -12.43 -17.88
C GLU A 87 -2.47 -13.32 -17.59
N GLY A 88 -2.33 -14.34 -16.74
CA GLY A 88 -3.46 -15.20 -16.35
C GLY A 88 -4.58 -14.43 -15.65
N LEU A 89 -4.25 -13.60 -14.65
CA LEU A 89 -5.25 -12.80 -13.91
C LEU A 89 -5.85 -11.69 -14.79
N ARG A 90 -5.03 -11.03 -15.61
CA ARG A 90 -5.47 -10.02 -16.57
C ARG A 90 -6.46 -10.63 -17.57
N ASP A 91 -6.10 -11.76 -18.17
CA ASP A 91 -6.91 -12.40 -19.21
C ASP A 91 -8.20 -12.95 -18.61
N GLU A 92 -8.19 -13.49 -17.39
CA GLU A 92 -9.39 -13.92 -16.66
C GLU A 92 -10.37 -12.74 -16.44
N LEU A 93 -9.87 -11.58 -15.97
CA LEU A 93 -10.70 -10.38 -15.79
C LEU A 93 -11.29 -9.88 -17.11
N LEU A 94 -10.50 -9.89 -18.20
CA LEU A 94 -10.93 -9.45 -19.53
C LEU A 94 -11.94 -10.40 -20.17
N GLU A 95 -11.75 -11.71 -20.03
CA GLU A 95 -12.73 -12.72 -20.47
C GLU A 95 -14.06 -12.49 -19.78
N ARG A 96 -14.05 -12.25 -18.47
CA ARG A 96 -15.29 -11.97 -17.76
C ARG A 96 -15.96 -10.68 -18.21
N LEU A 97 -15.19 -9.61 -18.45
CA LEU A 97 -15.75 -8.37 -18.99
C LEU A 97 -16.44 -8.61 -20.34
N ARG A 98 -15.86 -9.44 -21.23
CA ARG A 98 -16.45 -9.78 -22.54
C ARG A 98 -17.78 -10.54 -22.39
N GLU A 99 -17.85 -11.49 -21.47
CA GLU A 99 -19.07 -12.27 -21.20
C GLU A 99 -20.21 -11.40 -20.67
N GLU A 100 -19.87 -10.31 -19.99
CA GLU A 100 -20.81 -9.41 -19.34
C GLU A 100 -21.18 -8.20 -20.19
N LEU A 101 -20.75 -8.11 -21.45
CA LEU A 101 -21.18 -7.02 -22.32
C LEU A 101 -22.68 -7.10 -22.66
N PRO A 102 -23.38 -5.95 -22.84
CA PRO A 102 -22.87 -4.59 -22.70
C PRO A 102 -22.84 -4.12 -21.23
N VAL A 103 -21.87 -3.28 -20.91
CA VAL A 103 -21.76 -2.54 -19.63
C VAL A 103 -21.80 -1.04 -19.90
N ASP A 104 -22.20 -0.24 -18.91
CA ASP A 104 -22.34 1.20 -19.05
C ASP A 104 -21.15 1.98 -18.48
N MET A 105 -20.47 1.41 -17.49
CA MET A 105 -19.31 1.99 -16.82
C MET A 105 -18.38 0.86 -16.36
N VAL A 106 -17.09 1.14 -16.33
CA VAL A 106 -16.07 0.24 -15.78
C VAL A 106 -15.30 0.95 -14.67
N PHE A 107 -15.10 0.26 -13.55
CA PHE A 107 -14.26 0.71 -12.45
C PHE A 107 -13.12 -0.27 -12.18
N LEU A 108 -11.90 0.26 -12.08
CA LEU A 108 -10.71 -0.52 -11.82
C LEU A 108 -9.96 0.10 -10.63
N PRO A 109 -10.26 -0.29 -9.38
CA PRO A 109 -9.37 0.01 -8.27
C PRO A 109 -8.10 -0.80 -8.44
N LEU A 110 -6.98 -0.17 -8.80
CA LEU A 110 -5.70 -0.83 -9.06
C LEU A 110 -4.64 -0.29 -8.08
N HIS A 111 -3.51 -0.97 -7.95
CA HIS A 111 -2.39 -0.42 -7.17
C HIS A 111 -1.73 0.74 -7.92
N GLY A 112 -1.35 0.51 -9.18
CA GLY A 112 -0.65 1.47 -10.02
C GLY A 112 0.87 1.34 -10.01
N ALA A 113 1.43 0.33 -9.32
CA ALA A 113 2.87 0.08 -9.25
C ALA A 113 3.21 -1.41 -9.43
N MET A 114 2.37 -2.13 -10.19
CA MET A 114 2.64 -3.51 -10.54
C MET A 114 3.60 -3.60 -11.73
N VAL A 115 4.69 -4.35 -11.54
CA VAL A 115 5.65 -4.67 -12.59
C VAL A 115 5.69 -6.18 -12.77
N ALA A 116 5.53 -6.64 -14.00
CA ALA A 116 5.61 -8.05 -14.37
C ALA A 116 6.76 -8.32 -15.34
N GLU A 117 7.14 -9.59 -15.47
CA GLU A 117 8.17 -10.03 -16.41
C GLU A 117 7.84 -9.66 -17.88
N GLY A 118 8.45 -8.59 -18.37
CA GLY A 118 8.23 -8.05 -19.72
C GLY A 118 7.10 -7.02 -19.81
N CYS A 119 6.61 -6.51 -18.67
CA CYS A 119 5.61 -5.44 -18.60
C CYS A 119 5.94 -4.50 -17.43
N ASP A 120 6.41 -3.29 -17.74
CA ASP A 120 6.77 -2.29 -16.71
C ASP A 120 5.57 -1.57 -16.09
N ASN A 121 4.44 -1.57 -16.79
CA ASN A 121 3.23 -0.89 -16.34
C ASN A 121 2.03 -1.78 -16.64
N CYS A 122 1.75 -2.69 -15.70
CA CYS A 122 0.66 -3.67 -15.78
C CYS A 122 -0.71 -2.99 -15.83
N GLU A 123 -0.85 -1.81 -15.22
CA GLU A 123 -2.09 -1.06 -15.20
C GLU A 123 -2.39 -0.44 -16.57
N VAL A 124 -1.40 0.16 -17.25
CA VAL A 124 -1.57 0.62 -18.65
C VAL A 124 -1.93 -0.54 -19.57
N ASP A 125 -1.26 -1.68 -19.45
CA ASP A 125 -1.52 -2.88 -20.27
C ASP A 125 -2.95 -3.41 -20.08
N LEU A 126 -3.43 -3.46 -18.83
CA LEU A 126 -4.78 -3.90 -18.48
C LEU A 126 -5.83 -2.89 -18.98
N VAL A 127 -5.68 -1.60 -18.68
CA VAL A 127 -6.67 -0.58 -19.03
C VAL A 127 -6.77 -0.42 -20.55
N THR A 128 -5.65 -0.56 -21.28
CA THR A 128 -5.65 -0.61 -22.75
C THR A 128 -6.57 -1.71 -23.28
N ARG A 129 -6.44 -2.92 -22.77
CA ARG A 129 -7.27 -4.06 -23.21
C ARG A 129 -8.72 -3.94 -22.77
N VAL A 130 -8.98 -3.37 -21.59
CA VAL A 130 -10.34 -3.04 -21.16
C VAL A 130 -10.97 -2.06 -22.16
N ARG A 131 -10.26 -1.00 -22.53
CA ARG A 131 -10.70 -0.02 -23.52
C ARG A 131 -10.98 -0.65 -24.89
N GLU A 132 -10.14 -1.57 -25.34
CA GLU A 132 -10.37 -2.35 -26.58
C GLU A 132 -11.66 -3.18 -26.51
N VAL A 133 -11.98 -3.76 -25.35
CA VAL A 133 -13.18 -4.58 -25.15
C VAL A 133 -14.46 -3.75 -25.09
N VAL A 134 -14.48 -2.64 -24.33
CA VAL A 134 -15.70 -1.85 -24.10
C VAL A 134 -15.92 -0.74 -25.14
N GLY A 135 -14.88 -0.41 -25.89
CA GLY A 135 -14.88 0.67 -26.88
C GLY A 135 -14.79 2.07 -26.26
N PRO A 136 -14.81 3.12 -27.10
CA PRO A 136 -14.53 4.50 -26.68
C PRO A 136 -15.70 5.19 -25.95
N ALA A 137 -16.89 4.59 -25.94
CA ALA A 137 -18.09 5.24 -25.41
C ALA A 137 -18.38 4.90 -23.94
N VAL A 138 -17.82 3.81 -23.42
CA VAL A 138 -18.04 3.36 -22.04
C VAL A 138 -17.01 4.06 -21.15
N PRO A 139 -17.42 4.87 -20.16
CA PRO A 139 -16.47 5.51 -19.25
C PRO A 139 -15.70 4.50 -18.39
N ILE A 140 -14.39 4.69 -18.27
CA ILE A 140 -13.49 3.91 -17.43
C ILE A 140 -12.95 4.80 -16.32
N GLY A 141 -13.24 4.42 -15.08
CA GLY A 141 -12.64 4.99 -13.88
C GLY A 141 -11.55 4.09 -13.34
N VAL A 142 -10.41 4.66 -12.98
CA VAL A 142 -9.33 3.95 -12.29
C VAL A 142 -8.98 4.70 -11.01
N SER A 143 -8.93 3.99 -9.89
CA SER A 143 -8.32 4.51 -8.67
C SER A 143 -6.98 3.83 -8.45
N PHE A 144 -6.02 4.57 -7.91
CA PHE A 144 -4.70 4.08 -7.60
C PHE A 144 -4.33 4.26 -6.13
N ASP A 145 -3.39 3.43 -5.67
CA ASP A 145 -2.56 3.80 -4.53
C ASP A 145 -1.76 5.06 -4.87
N LEU A 146 -1.45 5.89 -3.87
CA LEU A 146 -0.60 7.06 -4.10
C LEU A 146 0.85 6.70 -4.40
N HIS A 147 1.29 5.46 -4.15
CA HIS A 147 2.59 4.96 -4.57
C HIS A 147 2.61 4.52 -6.05
N CYS A 148 1.58 4.84 -6.83
CA CYS A 148 1.53 4.50 -8.25
C CYS A 148 2.55 5.22 -9.14
N HIS A 149 2.83 4.63 -10.29
CA HIS A 149 3.59 5.20 -11.39
C HIS A 149 2.62 5.74 -12.45
N PHE A 150 2.11 6.97 -12.24
CA PHE A 150 1.30 7.63 -13.27
C PHE A 150 2.08 7.74 -14.57
N SER A 151 1.42 7.48 -15.70
CA SER A 151 1.98 7.64 -17.05
C SER A 151 1.04 8.49 -17.89
N ASP A 152 1.59 9.21 -18.87
CA ASP A 152 0.77 10.00 -19.80
C ASP A 152 -0.17 9.11 -20.62
N ALA A 153 0.24 7.86 -20.91
CA ALA A 153 -0.61 6.88 -21.59
C ALA A 153 -1.92 6.62 -20.83
N MET A 154 -1.90 6.64 -19.49
CA MET A 154 -3.11 6.42 -18.70
C MET A 154 -4.15 7.55 -18.86
N LEU A 155 -3.70 8.78 -19.16
CA LEU A 155 -4.60 9.93 -19.40
C LEU A 155 -5.46 9.75 -20.65
N GLU A 156 -4.99 9.01 -21.64
CA GLU A 156 -5.72 8.74 -22.88
C GLU A 156 -6.66 7.54 -22.77
N LEU A 157 -6.38 6.63 -21.82
CA LEU A 157 -7.07 5.35 -21.69
C LEU A 157 -8.29 5.41 -20.75
N ALA A 158 -8.15 6.15 -19.65
CA ALA A 158 -9.18 6.32 -18.63
C ALA A 158 -9.89 7.68 -18.76
N ASP A 159 -11.16 7.72 -18.38
CA ASP A 159 -11.95 8.95 -18.36
C ASP A 159 -11.75 9.72 -17.05
N VAL A 160 -11.53 9.00 -15.96
CA VAL A 160 -11.22 9.58 -14.64
C VAL A 160 -10.15 8.74 -13.95
N LEU A 161 -9.13 9.43 -13.44
CA LEU A 161 -8.13 8.89 -12.55
C LEU A 161 -8.23 9.58 -11.19
N VAL A 162 -8.15 8.80 -10.11
CA VAL A 162 -7.97 9.32 -8.75
C VAL A 162 -6.90 8.49 -8.05
N ALA A 163 -6.16 9.07 -7.11
CA ALA A 163 -5.29 8.31 -6.21
C ALA A 163 -5.69 8.54 -4.76
N TYR A 164 -5.22 7.67 -3.87
CA TYR A 164 -5.29 7.90 -2.43
C TYR A 164 -4.63 9.23 -2.07
N LYS A 165 -5.07 9.83 -0.97
CA LYS A 165 -4.56 11.10 -0.46
C LYS A 165 -3.82 10.94 0.85
N GLU A 166 -4.04 9.82 1.54
CA GLU A 166 -3.47 9.59 2.86
C GLU A 166 -2.34 8.56 2.83
N TYR A 167 -1.26 8.88 3.54
CA TYR A 167 -0.18 7.95 3.87
C TYR A 167 0.10 8.03 5.39
N PRO A 168 -0.41 7.07 6.18
CA PRO A 168 -0.92 5.76 5.77
C PRO A 168 -2.28 5.82 5.06
N HIS A 169 -2.60 4.81 4.23
CA HIS A 169 -3.86 4.80 3.47
C HIS A 169 -5.03 4.55 4.43
N THR A 170 -5.76 5.61 4.73
CA THR A 170 -6.94 5.59 5.60
C THR A 170 -8.22 5.99 4.86
N ASP A 171 -8.10 6.29 3.56
CA ASP A 171 -9.12 6.91 2.72
C ASP A 171 -9.54 6.01 1.53
N LEU A 172 -9.36 4.70 1.64
CA LEU A 172 -9.57 3.73 0.55
C LEU A 172 -11.02 3.80 0.00
N ALA A 173 -12.01 3.76 0.89
CA ALA A 173 -13.42 3.79 0.51
C ALA A 173 -13.81 5.16 -0.06
N GLU A 174 -13.34 6.24 0.55
CA GLU A 174 -13.59 7.62 0.14
C GLU A 174 -13.14 7.87 -1.30
N ARG A 175 -12.01 7.26 -1.70
CA ARG A 175 -11.48 7.35 -3.07
C ARG A 175 -12.28 6.51 -4.05
N GLY A 176 -12.80 5.36 -3.63
CA GLY A 176 -13.82 4.60 -4.37
C GLY A 176 -15.09 5.42 -4.62
N ALA A 177 -15.57 6.14 -3.59
CA ALA A 177 -16.74 7.02 -3.71
C ALA A 177 -16.50 8.21 -4.64
N ASP A 178 -15.32 8.85 -4.57
CA ASP A 178 -14.93 9.92 -5.48
C ASP A 178 -14.92 9.46 -6.93
N LEU A 179 -14.30 8.30 -7.19
CA LEU A 179 -14.23 7.72 -8.53
C LEU A 179 -15.63 7.42 -9.06
N PHE A 180 -16.47 6.74 -8.26
CA PHE A 180 -17.85 6.43 -8.60
C PHE A 180 -18.65 7.69 -8.95
N ARG A 181 -18.55 8.72 -8.12
CA ARG A 181 -19.22 10.01 -8.33
C ARG A 181 -18.82 10.65 -9.64
N LEU A 182 -17.52 10.75 -9.94
CA LEU A 182 -17.01 11.42 -11.14
C LEU A 182 -17.40 10.67 -12.42
N ILE A 183 -17.20 9.36 -12.46
CA ILE A 183 -17.56 8.54 -13.63
C ILE A 183 -19.06 8.54 -13.88
N SER A 184 -19.87 8.47 -12.83
CA SER A 184 -21.32 8.52 -12.98
C SER A 184 -21.82 9.83 -13.58
N LYS A 185 -21.20 10.96 -13.17
CA LYS A 185 -21.50 12.27 -13.76
C LYS A 185 -21.02 12.37 -15.21
N ALA A 186 -19.84 11.82 -15.51
CA ALA A 186 -19.31 11.77 -16.87
C ALA A 186 -20.23 10.94 -17.80
N ALA A 187 -20.67 9.77 -17.35
CA ALA A 187 -21.61 8.93 -18.08
C ALA A 187 -22.97 9.61 -18.32
N ALA A 188 -23.41 10.45 -17.39
CA ALA A 188 -24.60 11.28 -17.51
C ALA A 188 -24.43 12.51 -18.42
N GLY A 189 -23.19 12.86 -18.81
CA GLY A 189 -22.87 14.10 -19.51
C GLY A 189 -23.00 15.34 -18.64
N GLU A 190 -22.98 15.19 -17.32
CA GLU A 190 -23.04 16.31 -16.35
C GLU A 190 -21.70 17.01 -16.18
N VAL A 191 -20.60 16.29 -16.42
CA VAL A 191 -19.23 16.82 -16.43
C VAL A 191 -18.48 16.19 -17.60
N THR A 192 -17.44 16.85 -18.08
CA THR A 192 -16.48 16.34 -19.06
C THR A 192 -15.09 16.30 -18.40
N PRO A 193 -14.76 15.23 -17.65
CA PRO A 193 -13.49 15.16 -16.95
C PRO A 193 -12.32 15.39 -17.93
N THR A 194 -11.46 16.33 -17.60
CA THR A 194 -10.28 16.68 -18.39
C THR A 194 -9.07 16.67 -17.45
N MET A 195 -8.07 15.85 -17.81
CA MET A 195 -6.97 15.50 -16.93
C MET A 195 -5.64 16.02 -17.45
N ALA A 196 -4.77 16.45 -16.54
CA ALA A 196 -3.37 16.76 -16.83
C ALA A 196 -2.45 16.28 -15.71
N LEU A 197 -1.26 15.82 -16.09
CA LEU A 197 -0.19 15.43 -15.18
C LEU A 197 0.91 16.49 -15.15
N PHE A 198 1.57 16.61 -14.00
CA PHE A 198 2.78 17.38 -13.84
C PHE A 198 3.82 16.57 -13.06
N ASP A 199 4.99 16.34 -13.63
CA ASP A 199 6.12 15.72 -12.93
C ASP A 199 6.70 16.71 -11.91
N CYS A 200 6.59 16.37 -10.62
CA CYS A 200 7.08 17.20 -9.51
C CYS A 200 8.60 17.16 -9.37
N ARG A 201 9.30 16.32 -10.15
CA ARG A 201 10.75 16.07 -10.14
C ARG A 201 11.26 15.72 -8.75
N MET A 202 10.56 14.81 -8.09
CA MET A 202 10.89 14.32 -6.75
C MET A 202 10.75 12.80 -6.67
N ILE A 203 11.56 12.18 -5.82
CA ILE A 203 11.49 10.77 -5.45
C ILE A 203 11.70 10.70 -3.94
N GLY A 204 10.80 10.01 -3.24
CA GLY A 204 10.82 9.98 -1.78
C GLY A 204 9.57 9.31 -1.21
N ILE A 205 9.46 9.40 0.12
CA ILE A 205 8.35 8.88 0.90
C ILE A 205 7.79 10.03 1.72
N TYR A 206 6.49 10.30 1.63
CA TYR A 206 5.88 11.53 2.16
C TYR A 206 4.70 11.23 3.08
N PRO A 207 4.94 10.90 4.37
CA PRO A 207 3.89 10.76 5.36
C PRO A 207 2.95 11.97 5.40
N THR A 208 1.63 11.74 5.36
CA THR A 208 0.61 12.82 5.36
C THR A 208 0.07 13.13 6.75
N THR A 209 0.57 12.43 7.77
CA THR A 209 0.14 12.58 9.17
C THR A 209 0.82 13.74 9.89
N THR A 210 1.88 14.32 9.31
CA THR A 210 2.67 15.40 9.90
C THR A 210 2.76 16.61 8.99
N GLN A 211 3.08 17.76 9.58
CA GLN A 211 3.31 18.99 8.81
C GLN A 211 4.66 18.90 8.06
N PRO A 212 4.77 19.49 6.85
CA PRO A 212 3.75 20.28 6.14
C PRO A 212 2.78 19.46 5.27
N MET A 213 3.00 18.15 5.10
CA MET A 213 2.19 17.30 4.21
C MET A 213 0.71 17.27 4.60
N ARG A 214 0.39 17.22 5.89
CA ARG A 214 -0.99 17.30 6.38
C ARG A 214 -1.72 18.53 5.83
N ALA A 215 -1.12 19.71 5.96
CA ALA A 215 -1.71 20.95 5.44
C ALA A 215 -1.78 20.97 3.90
N PHE A 216 -0.87 20.28 3.21
CA PHE A 216 -0.93 20.14 1.76
C PHE A 216 -2.14 19.32 1.32
N VAL A 217 -2.37 18.15 1.95
CA VAL A 217 -3.54 17.30 1.67
C VAL A 217 -4.84 18.02 2.01
N ASP A 218 -4.92 18.68 3.17
CA ASP A 218 -6.11 19.44 3.57
C ASP A 218 -6.44 20.54 2.55
N ALA A 219 -5.42 21.20 2.01
CA ALA A 219 -5.60 22.23 1.00
C ALA A 219 -6.10 21.65 -0.34
N MET A 220 -5.60 20.48 -0.77
CA MET A 220 -6.10 19.79 -1.96
C MET A 220 -7.60 19.45 -1.81
N THR A 221 -7.97 18.82 -0.70
CA THR A 221 -9.36 18.46 -0.40
C THR A 221 -10.27 19.68 -0.31
N ALA A 222 -9.78 20.78 0.27
CA ALA A 222 -10.55 22.02 0.32
C ALA A 222 -10.75 22.66 -1.06
N ALA A 223 -9.80 22.55 -1.98
CA ALA A 223 -9.94 23.07 -3.35
C ALA A 223 -11.01 22.30 -4.14
N GLU A 224 -11.05 20.98 -4.00
CA GLU A 224 -12.12 20.14 -4.56
C GLU A 224 -13.49 20.49 -3.97
N ALA A 225 -13.58 20.66 -2.65
CA ALA A 225 -14.82 21.02 -1.97
C ALA A 225 -15.36 22.39 -2.41
N ARG A 226 -14.48 23.32 -2.80
CA ARG A 226 -14.86 24.63 -3.37
C ARG A 226 -15.21 24.58 -4.86
N GLY A 227 -15.02 23.43 -5.52
CA GLY A 227 -15.29 23.26 -6.95
C GLY A 227 -14.27 23.95 -7.85
N GLU A 228 -13.07 24.26 -7.35
CA GLU A 228 -11.98 24.83 -8.16
C GLU A 228 -11.45 23.80 -9.19
N VAL A 229 -11.54 22.52 -8.82
CA VAL A 229 -11.14 21.34 -9.59
C VAL A 229 -12.09 20.19 -9.23
N LEU A 230 -12.24 19.20 -10.12
CA LEU A 230 -13.05 18.00 -9.85
C LEU A 230 -12.31 17.02 -8.93
N SER A 231 -10.99 16.89 -9.11
CA SER A 231 -10.10 16.11 -8.25
C SER A 231 -8.64 16.56 -8.37
N LEU A 232 -7.88 16.41 -7.29
CA LEU A 232 -6.42 16.48 -7.20
C LEU A 232 -5.89 15.19 -6.57
N SER A 233 -4.84 14.65 -7.17
CA SER A 233 -4.15 13.46 -6.68
C SER A 233 -2.65 13.66 -6.77
N LEU A 234 -1.95 13.59 -5.64
CA LEU A 234 -0.50 13.58 -5.58
C LEU A 234 -0.04 12.12 -5.55
N ALA A 235 0.43 11.59 -6.68
CA ALA A 235 1.19 10.34 -6.65
C ALA A 235 2.57 10.62 -6.05
N HIS A 236 2.89 9.91 -4.97
CA HIS A 236 4.22 9.86 -4.39
C HIS A 236 5.18 9.05 -5.28
N GLY A 237 4.64 8.07 -6.02
CA GLY A 237 5.44 7.05 -6.67
C GLY A 237 5.99 6.02 -5.68
N PHE A 238 6.48 4.91 -6.21
CA PHE A 238 7.11 3.86 -5.43
C PHE A 238 8.63 3.83 -5.70
N PRO A 239 9.49 4.32 -4.77
CA PRO A 239 10.93 4.46 -5.03
C PRO A 239 11.66 3.14 -5.34
N TRP A 240 11.08 2.01 -4.95
CA TRP A 240 11.68 0.69 -5.17
C TRP A 240 11.15 -0.02 -6.43
N GLY A 241 10.35 0.66 -7.26
CA GLY A 241 9.95 0.22 -8.59
C GLY A 241 10.75 0.95 -9.67
N ASP A 242 11.83 0.34 -10.16
CA ASP A 242 12.72 0.96 -11.16
C ASP A 242 12.10 0.90 -12.57
N VAL A 243 11.20 1.85 -12.83
CA VAL A 243 10.50 2.01 -14.11
C VAL A 243 10.67 3.45 -14.64
N PRO A 244 10.56 3.67 -15.97
CA PRO A 244 10.74 5.01 -16.55
C PRO A 244 9.79 6.09 -15.98
N ASP A 245 8.58 5.70 -15.61
CA ASP A 245 7.56 6.62 -15.08
C ASP A 245 7.71 6.93 -13.58
N MET A 246 8.71 6.36 -12.90
CA MET A 246 8.89 6.48 -11.46
C MET A 246 9.15 7.94 -11.02
N GLY A 247 8.47 8.34 -9.95
CA GLY A 247 8.62 9.64 -9.29
C GLY A 247 7.28 10.29 -8.98
N CYS A 248 7.32 11.41 -8.27
CA CYS A 248 6.11 12.10 -7.84
C CYS A 248 5.45 12.84 -9.00
N LYS A 249 4.15 12.66 -9.18
CA LYS A 249 3.36 13.35 -10.21
C LYS A 249 2.09 13.92 -9.57
N MET A 250 1.77 15.16 -9.94
CA MET A 250 0.50 15.80 -9.57
C MET A 250 -0.49 15.63 -10.72
N LEU A 251 -1.62 14.99 -10.45
CA LEU A 251 -2.75 14.86 -11.35
C LEU A 251 -3.83 15.88 -10.95
N ALA A 252 -4.32 16.64 -11.94
CA ALA A 252 -5.50 17.47 -11.78
C ALA A 252 -6.60 17.04 -12.75
N VAL A 253 -7.82 16.93 -12.25
CA VAL A 253 -9.04 16.66 -13.01
C VAL A 253 -9.92 17.90 -12.96
N THR A 254 -10.35 18.39 -14.11
CA THR A 254 -11.23 19.57 -14.26
C THR A 254 -12.43 19.24 -15.15
N ASP A 255 -13.35 20.19 -15.31
CA ASP A 255 -14.55 20.03 -16.14
C ASP A 255 -14.38 20.75 -17.48
N GLY A 256 -13.95 20.01 -18.50
CA GLY A 256 -13.94 20.44 -19.91
C GLY A 256 -12.88 21.47 -20.31
N ASP A 257 -11.92 21.82 -19.44
CA ASP A 257 -10.87 22.82 -19.71
C ASP A 257 -9.46 22.25 -19.51
N MET A 258 -8.83 21.83 -20.61
CA MET A 258 -7.46 21.30 -20.59
C MET A 258 -6.45 22.31 -20.04
N ALA A 259 -6.59 23.58 -20.39
CA ALA A 259 -5.66 24.59 -19.92
C ALA A 259 -5.82 24.83 -18.40
N ALA A 260 -7.04 24.67 -17.85
CA ALA A 260 -7.25 24.68 -16.40
C ALA A 260 -6.62 23.45 -15.73
N ALA A 261 -6.76 22.26 -16.31
CA ALA A 261 -6.12 21.04 -15.80
C ALA A 261 -4.59 21.20 -15.73
N GLU A 262 -3.96 21.63 -16.83
CA GLU A 262 -2.51 21.84 -16.90
C GLU A 262 -2.03 22.89 -15.88
N ARG A 263 -2.75 24.01 -15.76
CA ARG A 263 -2.44 25.05 -14.77
C ARG A 263 -2.52 24.51 -13.35
N ALA A 264 -3.59 23.79 -13.02
CA ALA A 264 -3.80 23.23 -11.68
C ALA A 264 -2.72 22.18 -11.37
N ALA A 265 -2.48 21.22 -12.26
CA ALA A 265 -1.46 20.18 -12.05
C ALA A 265 -0.08 20.81 -11.81
N ARG A 266 0.29 21.81 -12.63
CA ARG A 266 1.55 22.54 -12.48
C ARG A 266 1.64 23.36 -11.20
N GLU A 267 0.61 24.12 -10.87
CA GLU A 267 0.59 24.96 -9.66
C GLU A 267 0.75 24.12 -8.40
N TRP A 268 -0.07 23.07 -8.27
CA TRP A 268 -0.04 22.18 -7.12
C TRP A 268 1.23 21.34 -7.08
N GLY A 269 1.72 20.87 -8.23
CA GLY A 269 2.98 20.13 -8.31
C GLY A 269 4.20 20.97 -7.92
N LEU A 270 4.28 22.23 -8.38
CA LEU A 270 5.33 23.16 -7.96
C LEU A 270 5.21 23.55 -6.48
N ARG A 271 3.98 23.65 -5.96
CA ARG A 271 3.75 23.87 -4.52
C ARG A 271 4.27 22.71 -3.69
N PHE A 272 4.02 21.47 -4.11
CA PHE A 272 4.60 20.29 -3.46
C PHE A 272 6.14 20.30 -3.57
N HIS A 273 6.68 20.56 -4.77
CA HIS A 273 8.12 20.65 -4.99
C HIS A 273 8.82 21.67 -4.09
N ALA A 274 8.16 22.81 -3.81
CA ALA A 274 8.70 23.83 -2.91
C ALA A 274 8.90 23.29 -1.47
N LEU A 275 8.17 22.26 -1.06
CA LEU A 275 8.28 21.63 0.27
C LEU A 275 9.40 20.59 0.36
N ARG A 276 10.12 20.28 -0.73
CA ARG A 276 11.05 19.13 -0.83
C ARG A 276 12.00 18.94 0.37
N ARG A 277 12.55 20.03 0.91
CA ARG A 277 13.47 19.99 2.06
C ARG A 277 12.78 19.71 3.39
N GLU A 278 11.51 20.05 3.51
CA GLU A 278 10.71 19.91 4.73
C GLU A 278 10.01 18.56 4.81
N VAL A 279 9.75 17.92 3.67
CA VAL A 279 9.04 16.63 3.58
C VAL A 279 9.97 15.43 3.41
N THR A 280 11.29 15.66 3.38
CA THR A 280 12.28 14.57 3.32
C THR A 280 12.28 13.80 4.63
N LEU A 281 12.01 12.49 4.55
CA LEU A 281 12.10 11.58 5.70
C LEU A 281 13.48 10.91 5.73
N ASP A 282 14.34 11.38 6.63
CA ASP A 282 15.66 10.78 6.85
C ASP A 282 15.65 9.87 8.08
N PRO A 283 15.81 8.55 7.92
CA PRO A 283 15.81 7.64 9.05
C PRO A 283 17.14 7.59 9.80
N LEU A 284 17.05 7.27 11.08
CA LEU A 284 18.22 6.95 11.90
C LEU A 284 18.76 5.57 11.53
N THR A 285 20.07 5.37 11.67
CA THR A 285 20.65 4.02 11.54
C THR A 285 20.09 3.08 12.61
N LEU A 286 20.18 1.76 12.39
CA LEU A 286 19.81 0.73 13.38
C LEU A 286 20.31 1.08 14.79
N ASP A 287 21.62 1.32 14.94
CA ASP A 287 22.23 1.60 16.24
C ASP A 287 21.75 2.92 16.83
N ALA A 288 21.70 3.99 16.04
CA ALA A 288 21.27 5.31 16.53
C ALA A 288 19.79 5.31 16.94
N ALA A 289 18.94 4.59 16.22
CA ALA A 289 17.53 4.44 16.56
C ALA A 289 17.35 3.69 17.88
N LEU A 290 18.05 2.56 18.06
CA LEU A 290 18.00 1.78 19.30
C LEU A 290 18.62 2.54 20.47
N ASP A 291 19.75 3.22 20.29
CA ASP A 291 20.38 4.06 21.32
C ASP A 291 19.42 5.14 21.80
N LYS A 292 18.79 5.85 20.85
CA LYS A 292 17.82 6.90 21.15
C LYS A 292 16.61 6.34 21.90
N ALA A 293 16.03 5.25 21.40
CA ALA A 293 14.87 4.63 22.03
C ALA A 293 15.16 4.13 23.45
N LEU A 294 16.35 3.55 23.66
CA LEU A 294 16.78 3.08 24.97
C LEU A 294 17.14 4.24 25.92
N ALA A 295 17.55 5.40 25.42
CA ALA A 295 17.80 6.56 26.27
C ALA A 295 16.51 7.24 26.80
N ALA A 296 15.35 6.96 26.17
CA ALA A 296 14.08 7.59 26.55
C ALA A 296 13.62 7.21 27.98
N HIS A 297 13.08 8.20 28.69
CA HIS A 297 12.60 8.06 30.07
C HIS A 297 11.10 7.72 30.17
N GLN A 298 10.35 7.89 29.07
CA GLN A 298 8.92 7.58 28.96
C GLN A 298 8.72 6.56 27.85
N GLY A 299 7.87 5.56 28.09
CA GLY A 299 7.53 4.53 27.12
C GLY A 299 6.02 4.38 26.91
N PRO A 300 5.61 3.59 25.91
CA PRO A 300 6.49 2.90 24.95
C PRO A 300 7.04 3.84 23.87
N VAL A 301 8.33 3.72 23.56
CA VAL A 301 8.90 4.25 22.31
C VAL A 301 8.64 3.24 21.20
N VAL A 302 8.19 3.71 20.04
CA VAL A 302 7.96 2.87 18.86
C VAL A 302 9.04 3.12 17.83
N VAL A 303 9.73 2.06 17.40
CA VAL A 303 10.76 2.09 16.37
C VAL A 303 10.23 1.36 15.13
N ALA A 304 10.15 2.08 14.02
CA ALA A 304 9.71 1.55 12.73
C ALA A 304 10.91 1.02 11.94
N ASP A 305 11.00 -0.30 11.79
CA ASP A 305 11.95 -0.99 10.94
C ASP A 305 11.50 -0.93 9.48
N GLN A 306 11.95 0.12 8.77
CA GLN A 306 11.56 0.37 7.38
C GLN A 306 12.23 -0.59 6.40
N ALA A 307 13.45 -1.02 6.74
CA ALA A 307 14.30 -1.80 5.85
C ALA A 307 13.77 -3.22 5.61
N ASP A 308 12.92 -3.70 6.52
CA ASP A 308 12.23 -4.97 6.39
C ASP A 308 10.71 -4.82 6.53
N ASN A 309 10.15 -3.83 5.83
CA ASN A 309 8.70 -3.64 5.72
C ASN A 309 8.08 -4.50 4.60
N PRO A 310 7.24 -5.51 4.89
CA PRO A 310 6.57 -6.28 3.85
C PRO A 310 5.67 -5.48 2.92
N GLY A 311 5.25 -4.29 3.35
CA GLY A 311 4.49 -3.34 2.53
C GLY A 311 5.26 -2.79 1.35
N GLY A 312 6.58 -2.61 1.46
CA GLY A 312 7.42 -2.18 0.33
C GLY A 312 8.12 -3.36 -0.36
N GLY A 313 7.60 -4.57 -0.21
CA GLY A 313 8.15 -5.78 -0.84
C GLY A 313 9.18 -6.55 -0.02
N ALA A 314 9.46 -6.17 1.23
CA ALA A 314 10.42 -6.90 2.05
C ALA A 314 9.92 -8.31 2.45
N PRO A 315 10.83 -9.26 2.74
CA PRO A 315 10.46 -10.59 3.19
C PRO A 315 9.77 -10.61 4.57
N GLY A 316 10.07 -9.67 5.47
CA GLY A 316 9.50 -9.60 6.82
C GLY A 316 10.14 -10.55 7.83
N ASP A 317 11.22 -11.25 7.46
CA ASP A 317 11.92 -12.22 8.30
C ASP A 317 13.26 -11.70 8.84
N SER A 318 13.53 -10.39 8.70
CA SER A 318 14.81 -9.80 9.08
C SER A 318 15.03 -9.80 10.58
N THR A 319 16.21 -10.26 10.99
CA THR A 319 16.59 -10.44 12.39
C THR A 319 17.54 -9.37 12.92
N TYR A 320 17.99 -8.41 12.09
CA TYR A 320 19.00 -7.42 12.53
C TYR A 320 18.59 -6.64 13.79
N ALA A 321 17.34 -6.16 13.84
CA ALA A 321 16.82 -5.47 15.01
C ALA A 321 16.75 -6.38 16.23
N LEU A 322 16.27 -7.62 16.06
CA LEU A 322 16.18 -8.59 17.16
C LEU A 322 17.58 -8.97 17.69
N ALA A 323 18.54 -9.22 16.80
CA ALA A 323 19.92 -9.53 17.16
C ALA A 323 20.53 -8.40 18.00
N ALA A 324 20.41 -7.15 17.53
CA ALA A 324 20.91 -5.98 18.25
C ALA A 324 20.25 -5.81 19.63
N LEU A 325 18.94 -6.03 19.74
CA LEU A 325 18.24 -5.98 21.03
C LEU A 325 18.76 -7.02 22.02
N LEU A 326 18.98 -8.25 21.55
CA LEU A 326 19.49 -9.36 22.38
C LEU A 326 20.95 -9.13 22.80
N GLU A 327 21.81 -8.68 21.88
CA GLU A 327 23.21 -8.35 22.17
C GLU A 327 23.35 -7.25 23.22
N ARG A 328 22.46 -6.26 23.18
CA ARG A 328 22.38 -5.15 24.15
C ARG A 328 21.80 -5.58 25.51
N GLY A 329 21.32 -6.82 25.64
CA GLY A 329 20.63 -7.29 26.85
C GLY A 329 19.33 -6.51 27.12
N THR A 330 18.67 -6.04 26.07
CA THR A 330 17.47 -5.22 26.19
C THR A 330 16.37 -5.98 26.90
N THR A 331 15.74 -5.34 27.87
CA THR A 331 14.57 -5.83 28.62
C THR A 331 13.37 -4.95 28.36
N ASP A 332 12.18 -5.48 28.62
CA ASP A 332 10.89 -4.81 28.44
C ASP A 332 10.66 -4.27 27.01
N ALA A 333 11.13 -5.03 26.02
CA ALA A 333 10.91 -4.74 24.61
C ALA A 333 9.96 -5.75 23.96
N ALA A 334 9.23 -5.29 22.95
CA ALA A 334 8.46 -6.14 22.04
C ALA A 334 8.90 -5.91 20.58
N LEU A 335 8.86 -6.96 19.76
CA LEU A 335 9.14 -6.89 18.33
C LEU A 335 8.10 -7.68 17.56
N GLY A 336 7.54 -7.09 16.50
CA GLY A 336 6.57 -7.78 15.66
C GLY A 336 6.53 -7.23 14.23
N MET A 337 6.14 -8.02 13.23
CA MET A 337 6.10 -9.50 13.23
C MET A 337 7.33 -10.02 12.50
N ILE A 338 7.87 -11.16 12.91
CA ILE A 338 8.85 -11.90 12.08
C ILE A 338 8.08 -12.97 11.31
N TYR A 339 8.19 -12.96 9.98
CA TYR A 339 7.63 -14.02 9.14
C TYR A 339 8.50 -15.29 9.25
N ASP A 340 7.97 -16.33 9.89
CA ASP A 340 8.64 -17.63 10.02
C ASP A 340 7.63 -18.76 10.28
N PRO A 341 6.99 -19.30 9.21
CA PRO A 341 6.00 -20.37 9.32
C PRO A 341 6.51 -21.63 10.05
N GLU A 342 7.80 -21.94 9.91
CA GLU A 342 8.41 -23.11 10.53
C GLU A 342 8.45 -22.95 12.06
N VAL A 343 8.80 -21.77 12.54
CA VAL A 343 8.84 -21.48 13.99
C VAL A 343 7.43 -21.40 14.58
N VAL A 344 6.45 -20.85 13.84
CA VAL A 344 5.04 -20.89 14.26
C VAL A 344 4.57 -22.33 14.45
N ALA A 345 4.85 -23.22 13.48
CA ALA A 345 4.49 -24.63 13.58
C ALA A 345 5.17 -25.34 14.78
N GLN A 346 6.46 -25.06 15.02
CA GLN A 346 7.19 -25.60 16.18
C GLN A 346 6.59 -25.12 17.52
N ALA A 347 6.28 -23.83 17.64
CA ALA A 347 5.67 -23.27 18.84
C ALA A 347 4.26 -23.83 19.08
N GLY A 348 3.45 -23.96 18.03
CA GLY A 348 2.13 -24.58 18.08
C GLY A 348 2.18 -26.04 18.55
N ALA A 349 3.13 -26.82 18.04
CA ALA A 349 3.30 -28.22 18.43
C ALA A 349 3.82 -28.38 19.87
N ALA A 350 4.68 -27.48 20.35
CA ALA A 350 5.24 -27.53 21.70
C ALA A 350 4.23 -27.05 22.77
N GLY A 351 3.39 -26.06 22.42
CA GLY A 351 2.36 -25.51 23.29
C GLY A 351 2.88 -24.42 24.25
N VAL A 352 1.92 -23.65 24.79
CA VAL A 352 2.19 -22.54 25.71
C VAL A 352 2.90 -23.04 26.98
N GLY A 353 3.92 -22.29 27.42
CA GLY A 353 4.78 -22.61 28.56
C GLY A 353 5.98 -23.50 28.24
N ALA A 354 6.04 -24.09 27.04
CA ALA A 354 7.20 -24.86 26.62
C ALA A 354 8.42 -23.96 26.35
N ARG A 355 9.61 -24.51 26.58
CA ARG A 355 10.87 -23.92 26.09
C ARG A 355 11.34 -24.69 24.88
N ILE A 356 11.58 -23.96 23.80
CA ILE A 356 11.99 -24.51 22.51
C ILE A 356 13.31 -23.87 22.08
N ARG A 357 14.16 -24.65 21.42
CA ARG A 357 15.34 -24.13 20.72
C ARG A 357 15.01 -24.06 19.24
N VAL A 358 15.03 -22.86 18.68
CA VAL A 358 14.59 -22.59 17.31
C VAL A 358 15.67 -21.87 16.51
N ARG A 359 15.52 -21.97 15.19
CA ARG A 359 16.23 -21.16 14.19
C ARG A 359 15.24 -20.14 13.66
N LEU A 360 15.32 -18.90 14.15
CA LEU A 360 14.33 -17.84 13.92
C LEU A 360 14.83 -16.84 12.88
N GLY A 361 13.98 -16.57 11.87
CA GLY A 361 14.19 -15.55 10.84
C GLY A 361 15.46 -15.74 10.02
N GLY A 362 15.78 -14.77 9.16
CA GLY A 362 17.01 -14.82 8.36
C GLY A 362 17.04 -15.97 7.34
N LYS A 363 15.89 -16.38 6.81
CA LYS A 363 15.71 -17.57 5.96
C LYS A 363 15.44 -17.23 4.49
N LEU A 364 14.95 -16.02 4.20
CA LEU A 364 14.48 -15.65 2.86
C LEU A 364 15.49 -14.91 1.98
N GLY A 365 16.69 -14.64 2.48
CA GLY A 365 17.78 -14.13 1.63
C GLY A 365 18.87 -13.41 2.41
N ALA A 366 19.85 -12.89 1.66
CA ALA A 366 20.97 -12.16 2.24
C ALA A 366 20.55 -10.87 2.97
N THR A 367 19.40 -10.30 2.61
CA THR A 367 18.82 -9.09 3.21
C THR A 367 18.07 -9.37 4.52
N SER A 368 17.76 -10.62 4.83
CA SER A 368 17.07 -11.04 6.06
C SER A 368 17.98 -11.09 7.29
N GLY A 369 19.28 -10.84 7.13
CA GLY A 369 20.24 -10.99 8.22
C GLY A 369 20.44 -12.43 8.69
N PRO A 370 21.15 -12.64 9.82
CA PRO A 370 21.50 -13.97 10.27
C PRO A 370 20.29 -14.71 10.84
N THR A 371 20.13 -15.99 10.51
CA THR A 371 19.23 -16.86 11.27
C THR A 371 19.68 -16.93 12.73
N LEU A 372 18.79 -16.62 13.67
CA LEU A 372 19.12 -16.62 15.09
C LEU A 372 18.85 -17.99 15.71
N GLU A 373 19.87 -18.60 16.31
CA GLU A 373 19.69 -19.78 17.18
C GLU A 373 19.37 -19.32 18.60
N VAL A 374 18.12 -19.49 19.03
CA VAL A 374 17.63 -18.97 20.32
C VAL A 374 16.88 -20.04 21.10
N GLU A 375 17.02 -20.00 22.43
CA GLU A 375 16.08 -20.64 23.34
C GLU A 375 14.96 -19.64 23.64
N ALA A 376 13.72 -20.04 23.41
CA ALA A 376 12.55 -19.21 23.62
C ALA A 376 11.47 -19.94 24.42
N GLU A 377 10.78 -19.20 25.28
CA GLU A 377 9.55 -19.65 25.93
C GLU A 377 8.35 -19.30 25.05
N VAL A 378 7.48 -20.29 24.79
CA VAL A 378 6.22 -20.07 24.08
C VAL A 378 5.22 -19.41 25.04
N ARG A 379 4.95 -18.12 24.84
CA ARG A 379 4.05 -17.33 25.69
C ARG A 379 2.59 -17.47 25.27
N ASN A 380 2.36 -17.55 23.96
CA ASN A 380 1.02 -17.69 23.39
C ASN A 380 1.08 -18.26 21.97
N VAL A 381 -0.01 -18.87 21.52
CA VAL A 381 -0.22 -19.34 20.14
C VAL A 381 -1.63 -18.95 19.74
N ASN A 382 -1.77 -18.32 18.57
CA ASN A 382 -3.05 -17.95 17.99
C ASN A 382 -3.13 -18.52 16.57
N PRO A 383 -4.10 -19.39 16.24
CA PRO A 383 -4.21 -19.99 14.91
C PRO A 383 -4.70 -19.03 13.83
N ASP A 384 -5.29 -17.88 14.21
CA ASP A 384 -5.87 -16.92 13.27
C ASP A 384 -5.80 -15.51 13.87
N LEU A 385 -4.57 -14.99 13.99
CA LEU A 385 -4.34 -13.64 14.46
C LEU A 385 -4.83 -12.64 13.42
N VAL A 386 -5.56 -11.63 13.87
CA VAL A 386 -6.01 -10.49 13.05
C VAL A 386 -5.60 -9.19 13.72
N GLN A 387 -5.43 -8.15 12.92
CA GLN A 387 -5.13 -6.79 13.40
C GLN A 387 -6.01 -5.77 12.70
N ASN A 388 -6.41 -4.72 13.41
CA ASN A 388 -7.10 -3.60 12.80
C ASN A 388 -6.12 -2.69 12.06
N TRP A 389 -6.41 -2.33 10.81
CA TRP A 389 -5.84 -1.19 10.11
C TRP A 389 -6.86 -0.04 10.11
N PRO A 390 -6.62 1.05 10.86
CA PRO A 390 -7.57 2.15 10.95
C PRO A 390 -7.91 2.78 9.59
N GLN A 391 -9.20 2.91 9.26
CA GLN A 391 -9.72 3.67 8.12
C GLN A 391 -10.75 4.71 8.58
N GLU A 392 -10.99 5.73 7.77
CA GLU A 392 -12.04 6.73 7.99
C GLU A 392 -13.44 6.08 7.99
N ALA A 393 -13.70 5.18 7.03
CA ALA A 393 -14.95 4.43 6.93
C ALA A 393 -15.15 3.34 8.01
N GLY A 394 -14.17 3.10 8.89
CA GLY A 394 -14.25 2.09 9.95
C GLY A 394 -13.03 1.14 10.00
N PRO A 395 -12.99 0.18 10.92
CA PRO A 395 -11.85 -0.73 11.03
C PRO A 395 -11.77 -1.67 9.83
N LEU A 396 -10.58 -1.79 9.22
CA LEU A 396 -10.27 -2.84 8.25
C LEU A 396 -9.49 -3.95 8.95
N TRP A 397 -10.06 -5.15 9.02
CA TRP A 397 -9.42 -6.29 9.68
C TRP A 397 -8.47 -7.01 8.74
N VAL A 398 -7.18 -6.99 9.08
CA VAL A 398 -6.11 -7.61 8.28
C VAL A 398 -5.67 -8.93 8.94
N PRO A 399 -5.76 -10.07 8.22
CA PRO A 399 -5.29 -11.35 8.73
C PRO A 399 -3.76 -11.39 8.81
N CYS A 400 -3.26 -11.87 9.95
CA CYS A 400 -1.83 -12.11 10.23
C CYS A 400 -1.48 -13.60 10.17
N GLY A 401 -2.47 -14.49 9.96
CA GLY A 401 -2.28 -15.94 9.94
C GLY A 401 -2.10 -16.56 11.32
N ALA A 402 -1.58 -17.77 11.38
CA ALA A 402 -1.18 -18.38 12.63
C ALA A 402 0.06 -17.66 13.18
N ALA A 403 0.06 -17.42 14.48
CA ALA A 403 1.11 -16.66 15.16
C ALA A 403 1.51 -17.29 16.48
N ALA A 404 2.76 -17.04 16.88
CA ALA A 404 3.30 -17.41 18.18
C ALA A 404 3.98 -16.21 18.84
N ALA A 405 3.73 -16.01 20.14
CA ALA A 405 4.50 -15.08 20.95
C ALA A 405 5.60 -15.85 21.67
N LEU A 406 6.83 -15.44 21.40
CA LEU A 406 8.04 -16.06 21.93
C LEU A 406 8.75 -15.07 22.84
N ARG A 407 9.10 -15.51 24.06
CA ARG A 407 9.96 -14.75 24.96
C ARG A 407 11.38 -15.28 24.86
N MET A 408 12.32 -14.42 24.46
CA MET A 408 13.74 -14.76 24.40
C MET A 408 14.57 -13.64 25.02
N GLY A 409 15.37 -14.00 26.03
CA GLY A 409 16.05 -13.02 26.88
C GLY A 409 15.05 -12.02 27.49
N GLY A 410 15.25 -10.74 27.18
CA GLY A 410 14.42 -9.63 27.64
C GLY A 410 13.35 -9.16 26.65
N VAL A 411 13.15 -9.85 25.52
CA VAL A 411 12.32 -9.40 24.38
C VAL A 411 11.15 -10.36 24.13
N ASP A 412 9.95 -9.82 23.96
CA ASP A 412 8.79 -10.54 23.44
C ASP A 412 8.70 -10.38 21.92
N VAL A 413 8.64 -11.48 21.18
CA VAL A 413 8.65 -11.49 19.72
C VAL A 413 7.38 -12.15 19.21
N VAL A 414 6.64 -11.46 18.34
CA VAL A 414 5.52 -12.05 17.59
C VAL A 414 6.06 -12.60 16.28
N VAL A 415 5.81 -13.88 16.04
CA VAL A 415 6.19 -14.61 14.81
C VAL A 415 4.92 -15.04 14.11
N SER A 416 4.81 -14.84 12.79
CA SER A 416 3.63 -15.21 11.99
C SER A 416 3.97 -16.14 10.82
N ASP A 417 2.98 -16.92 10.38
CA ASP A 417 3.08 -17.78 9.19
C ASP A 417 2.53 -17.11 7.91
N ARG A 418 1.96 -15.91 8.03
CA ARG A 418 1.56 -15.06 6.93
C ARG A 418 2.42 -13.81 6.91
N ARG A 419 2.99 -13.51 5.74
CA ARG A 419 3.82 -12.32 5.54
C ARG A 419 2.92 -11.08 5.49
N GLY A 420 3.25 -10.07 6.28
CA GLY A 420 2.46 -8.84 6.35
C GLY A 420 3.11 -7.79 7.25
N GLN A 421 2.66 -6.55 7.09
CA GLN A 421 3.11 -5.44 7.93
C GLN A 421 2.48 -5.50 9.32
N VAL A 422 3.08 -4.77 10.26
CA VAL A 422 2.37 -4.37 11.47
C VAL A 422 1.64 -3.05 11.20
N PHE A 423 0.30 -3.10 11.29
CA PHE A 423 -0.61 -1.97 11.18
C PHE A 423 -1.01 -1.42 12.56
N SER A 424 -1.11 -2.29 13.57
CA SER A 424 -1.60 -1.85 14.89
C SER A 424 -1.05 -2.66 16.07
N PRO A 425 -1.23 -2.16 17.31
CA PRO A 425 -0.88 -2.88 18.52
C PRO A 425 -1.59 -4.23 18.70
N ASP A 426 -2.65 -4.51 17.92
CA ASP A 426 -3.44 -5.74 17.98
C ASP A 426 -2.59 -6.99 17.76
N VAL A 427 -1.52 -6.90 16.96
CA VAL A 427 -0.58 -8.03 16.77
C VAL A 427 0.08 -8.47 18.08
N PHE A 428 0.24 -7.55 19.03
CA PHE A 428 0.84 -7.81 20.33
C PHE A 428 -0.23 -8.15 21.37
N THR A 429 -1.28 -7.32 21.47
CA THR A 429 -2.35 -7.52 22.48
C THR A 429 -3.14 -8.80 22.21
N GLY A 430 -3.39 -9.15 20.94
CA GLY A 430 -3.97 -10.42 20.51
C GLY A 430 -3.11 -11.64 20.86
N MET A 431 -1.83 -11.42 21.19
CA MET A 431 -0.90 -12.44 21.67
C MET A 431 -0.65 -12.37 23.18
N GLY A 432 -1.39 -11.52 23.91
CA GLY A 432 -1.25 -11.36 25.36
C GLY A 432 -0.05 -10.53 25.80
N ILE A 433 0.56 -9.76 24.87
CA ILE A 433 1.65 -8.84 25.17
C ILE A 433 1.05 -7.45 25.46
N ASP A 434 1.18 -7.00 26.70
CA ASP A 434 0.82 -5.63 27.07
C ASP A 434 1.87 -4.65 26.54
N VAL A 435 1.52 -3.94 25.46
CA VAL A 435 2.38 -2.95 24.78
C VAL A 435 2.60 -1.70 25.61
N LEU A 436 1.66 -1.30 26.47
CA LEU A 436 1.78 -0.09 27.27
C LEU A 436 2.76 -0.29 28.44
N ALA A 437 2.96 -1.54 28.85
CA ALA A 437 3.97 -1.92 29.82
C ALA A 437 5.38 -2.05 29.22
N LYS A 438 5.53 -1.94 27.90
CA LYS A 438 6.85 -2.00 27.24
C LYS A 438 7.53 -0.65 27.25
N ARG A 439 8.86 -0.69 27.34
CA ARG A 439 9.70 0.50 27.12
C ARG A 439 9.92 0.75 25.64
N LEU A 440 10.05 -0.31 24.85
CA LEU A 440 10.35 -0.26 23.42
C LEU A 440 9.47 -1.25 22.66
N ILE A 441 8.96 -0.81 21.51
CA ILE A 441 8.26 -1.65 20.55
C ILE A 441 8.94 -1.44 19.19
N VAL A 442 9.40 -2.51 18.57
CA VAL A 442 9.90 -2.50 17.19
C VAL A 442 8.84 -3.09 16.28
N VAL A 443 8.46 -2.34 15.24
CA VAL A 443 7.46 -2.77 14.25
C VAL A 443 8.06 -2.81 12.86
N LYS A 444 7.74 -3.86 12.09
CA LYS A 444 8.08 -3.96 10.67
C LYS A 444 7.01 -3.28 9.82
N SER A 445 7.20 -1.98 9.61
CA SER A 445 6.35 -1.14 8.78
C SER A 445 7.06 0.18 8.50
N THR A 446 6.76 0.81 7.36
CA THR A 446 7.28 2.15 7.06
C THR A 446 6.42 3.24 7.65
N GLN A 447 5.10 3.20 7.44
CA GLN A 447 4.19 4.28 7.88
C GLN A 447 2.79 3.78 8.25
N HIS A 448 2.35 2.63 7.73
CA HIS A 448 1.02 2.07 7.96
C HIS A 448 0.71 1.81 9.45
N PHE A 449 1.73 1.57 10.27
CA PHE A 449 1.60 1.46 11.73
C PHE A 449 1.21 2.79 12.43
N TYR A 450 1.54 3.95 11.84
CA TYR A 450 1.54 5.23 12.53
C TYR A 450 0.18 5.57 13.14
N GLY A 451 -0.90 5.36 12.39
CA GLY A 451 -2.26 5.70 12.84
C GLY A 451 -2.68 5.01 14.13
N ALA A 452 -2.24 3.78 14.36
CA ALA A 452 -2.61 2.99 15.53
C ALA A 452 -1.60 3.09 16.68
N PHE A 453 -0.32 3.35 16.39
CA PHE A 453 0.74 3.45 17.41
C PHE A 453 0.97 4.87 17.93
N ALA A 454 0.78 5.91 17.12
CA ALA A 454 0.99 7.30 17.54
C ALA A 454 0.18 7.71 18.79
N PRO A 455 -1.08 7.25 19.01
CA PRO A 455 -1.83 7.58 20.22
C PRO A 455 -1.24 6.99 21.52
N ILE A 456 -0.44 5.92 21.43
CA ILE A 456 0.14 5.23 22.60
C ILE A 456 1.65 5.45 22.74
N ALA A 457 2.32 5.92 21.70
CA ALA A 457 3.76 6.11 21.68
C ALA A 457 4.17 7.39 22.43
N SER A 458 5.19 7.31 23.27
CA SER A 458 5.86 8.50 23.80
C SER A 458 6.70 9.20 22.72
N GLU A 459 7.25 8.42 21.80
CA GLU A 459 8.01 8.87 20.64
C GLU A 459 7.96 7.82 19.52
N ILE A 460 7.94 8.25 18.27
CA ILE A 460 8.10 7.40 17.08
C ILE A 460 9.46 7.69 16.44
N ILE A 461 10.23 6.64 16.19
CA ILE A 461 11.55 6.69 15.57
C ILE A 461 11.56 5.86 14.30
N TYR A 462 11.85 6.51 13.18
CA TYR A 462 12.06 5.85 11.89
C TYR A 462 13.48 5.30 11.80
N MET A 463 13.61 3.99 11.63
CA MET A 463 14.89 3.28 11.59
C MET A 463 15.17 2.76 10.18
N GLY A 464 16.36 3.06 9.69
CA GLY A 464 16.97 2.54 8.47
C GLY A 464 18.08 1.58 8.83
N GLY A 465 17.74 0.30 8.95
CA GLY A 465 18.70 -0.79 9.12
C GLY A 465 19.13 -1.41 7.79
N PRO A 466 19.98 -2.46 7.82
CA PRO A 466 20.16 -3.33 6.68
C PRO A 466 18.85 -4.10 6.40
N GLY A 467 18.52 -4.29 5.13
CA GLY A 467 17.31 -5.00 4.74
C GLY A 467 17.07 -4.96 3.24
N ALA A 468 15.90 -5.44 2.83
CA ALA A 468 15.49 -5.54 1.43
C ALA A 468 15.04 -4.19 0.85
N ILE A 469 14.65 -3.27 1.72
CA ILE A 469 14.20 -1.92 1.37
C ILE A 469 15.30 -0.95 1.74
N ALA A 470 15.88 -0.29 0.74
CA ALA A 470 16.88 0.73 0.99
C ALA A 470 16.21 1.93 1.68
N PRO A 471 16.67 2.33 2.88
CA PRO A 471 15.98 3.33 3.70
C PRO A 471 16.25 4.77 3.25
N ARG A 472 17.26 5.00 2.41
CA ARG A 472 17.56 6.30 1.80
C ARG A 472 17.45 6.20 0.30
N MET A 473 16.78 7.19 -0.31
CA MET A 473 16.49 7.18 -1.74
C MET A 473 17.76 7.14 -2.58
N THR A 474 18.78 7.92 -2.21
CA THR A 474 20.07 7.97 -2.92
C THR A 474 20.89 6.69 -2.85
N ASP A 475 20.53 5.76 -1.96
CA ASP A 475 21.19 4.45 -1.83
C ASP A 475 20.55 3.39 -2.75
N ILE A 476 19.40 3.70 -3.37
CA ILE A 476 18.71 2.80 -4.30
C ILE A 476 19.48 2.78 -5.63
N PRO A 477 19.88 1.59 -6.15
CA PRO A 477 20.65 1.48 -7.39
C PRO A 477 19.73 1.58 -8.62
N LEU A 478 19.07 2.72 -8.80
CA LEU A 478 18.17 2.98 -9.92
C LEU A 478 18.95 3.07 -11.24
N GLU A 479 18.50 2.34 -12.25
CA GLU A 479 19.08 2.34 -13.59
C GLU A 479 18.13 2.90 -14.65
N ARG A 480 16.82 2.81 -14.43
CA ARG A 480 15.80 3.10 -15.43
C ARG A 480 15.03 4.38 -15.16
N ALA A 481 14.81 4.70 -13.89
CA ALA A 481 14.18 5.95 -13.49
C ALA A 481 15.02 7.18 -13.87
N ASP A 482 14.35 8.29 -14.23
CA ASP A 482 15.02 9.57 -14.44
C ASP A 482 15.46 10.18 -13.11
N LEU A 483 16.78 10.33 -12.94
CA LEU A 483 17.43 10.90 -11.76
C LEU A 483 17.60 12.42 -11.84
N HIS A 484 17.09 13.10 -12.87
CA HIS A 484 16.97 14.56 -12.90
C HIS A 484 15.84 15.06 -11.97
N LYS A 485 15.89 14.60 -10.71
CA LYS A 485 14.88 14.76 -9.67
C LYS A 485 15.57 14.96 -8.33
N TYR A 486 14.93 15.64 -7.40
CA TYR A 486 15.35 15.65 -5.99
C TYR A 486 15.13 14.25 -5.40
N PRO A 487 16.06 13.69 -4.60
CA PRO A 487 17.25 14.33 -4.01
C PRO A 487 18.56 14.28 -4.81
N TRP A 488 18.63 13.67 -5.99
CA TRP A 488 19.86 13.62 -6.80
C TRP A 488 20.25 14.98 -7.37
N VAL A 489 19.25 15.79 -7.73
CA VAL A 489 19.40 17.18 -8.18
C VAL A 489 18.66 18.09 -7.21
N GLU A 490 19.39 18.99 -6.54
CA GLU A 490 18.84 19.86 -5.48
C GLU A 490 17.72 20.79 -5.96
N ASP A 491 17.84 21.32 -7.18
CA ASP A 491 16.80 22.13 -7.82
C ASP A 491 16.69 21.74 -9.30
N PRO A 492 15.87 20.73 -9.61
CA PRO A 492 15.75 20.23 -10.97
C PRO A 492 14.95 21.18 -11.87
N PHE A 493 14.33 22.26 -11.36
CA PHE A 493 13.59 23.24 -12.17
C PHE A 493 14.38 24.53 -12.47
N ALA A 494 15.61 24.65 -11.96
CA ALA A 494 16.47 25.83 -12.07
C ALA A 494 17.01 26.11 -13.49
#